data_AF-M5RJZ4-F1
#
_entry.id   AF-M5RJZ4-F1
#
_cell.length_a   1.000
_cell.length_b   1.000
_cell.length_c   1.000
_cell.angle_alpha   90.00
_cell.angle_beta   90.00
_cell.angle_gamma   90.00
#
_symmetry.space_group_name_H-M   'P 1'
#
loop_
_entity.id
_entity.type
_entity.pdbx_description
1 polymer ?
#
loop_
_entity_poly.entity_id
_entity_poly.type
_entity_poly.pdbx_seq_one_letter_code
_entity_poly.pdbx_strand_id
1 'polypeptide(L)'
;MKLTLNLVLFIIVASTCGGFANKQFASELPNVVVILADDLGYGDVGCYNPESKIPTPNLDRFASEGMRFTDAHSPCTVCTPTRYSLLTGQMAFRIPN
;
A
#
# COMPACT_ATOMS: atom_id res chain seq x y z
N MET A 1 -56.34 17.67 13.96
CA MET A 1 -55.01 17.84 14.58
C MET A 1 -54.15 16.58 14.53
N LYS A 2 -54.66 15.37 14.79
CA LYS A 2 -53.85 14.13 14.72
C LYS A 2 -53.44 13.71 13.29
N LEU A 3 -54.32 13.92 12.30
CA LEU A 3 -54.07 13.54 10.90
C LEU A 3 -52.99 14.40 10.23
N THR A 4 -52.98 15.71 10.52
CA THR A 4 -51.96 16.66 10.05
C THR A 4 -50.59 16.37 10.66
N LEU A 5 -50.54 15.94 11.92
CA LEU A 5 -49.29 15.60 12.60
C LEU A 5 -48.65 14.31 12.04
N ASN A 6 -49.46 13.30 11.74
CA ASN A 6 -48.99 12.05 11.14
C ASN A 6 -48.49 12.23 9.71
N LEU A 7 -49.12 13.14 8.93
CA LEU A 7 -48.70 13.44 7.56
C LEU A 7 -47.36 14.17 7.52
N VAL A 8 -47.14 15.12 8.43
CA VAL A 8 -45.86 15.83 8.57
C VAL A 8 -44.74 14.88 9.01
N LEU A 9 -45.04 13.97 9.96
CA LEU A 9 -44.08 12.96 10.41
C LEU A 9 -43.67 12.00 9.28
N PHE A 10 -44.61 11.62 8.41
CA PHE A 10 -44.35 10.73 7.27
C PHE A 10 -43.45 11.40 6.21
N ILE A 11 -43.64 12.70 5.95
CA ILE A 11 -42.82 13.47 5.01
C ILE A 11 -41.39 13.63 5.53
N ILE A 12 -41.21 13.89 6.84
CA ILE A 12 -39.88 14.00 7.46
C ILE A 12 -39.11 12.68 7.34
N VAL A 13 -39.76 11.55 7.62
CA VAL A 13 -39.14 10.22 7.52
C VAL A 13 -38.77 9.89 6.07
N ALA A 14 -39.63 10.22 5.10
CA ALA A 14 -39.35 10.02 3.67
C ALA A 14 -38.16 10.88 3.17
N SER A 15 -38.03 12.12 3.64
CA SER A 15 -36.92 12.99 3.29
C SER A 15 -35.58 12.58 3.90
N THR A 16 -35.57 11.98 5.10
CA THR A 16 -34.33 11.42 5.69
C THR A 16 -33.88 10.10 5.07
N CYS A 17 -34.75 9.40 4.32
CA CYS A 17 -34.40 8.12 3.71
C CYS A 17 -33.88 8.22 2.26
N GLY A 18 -34.00 9.39 1.62
CA GLY A 18 -33.61 9.60 0.21
C GLY A 18 -32.17 10.05 -0.04
N GLY A 19 -31.35 10.21 1.00
CA GLY A 19 -30.06 10.93 0.92
C GLY A 19 -28.79 10.09 0.79
N PHE A 20 -28.85 8.77 0.89
CA PHE A 20 -27.67 7.92 0.68
C PHE A 20 -27.55 7.54 -0.79
N ALA A 21 -27.34 8.54 -1.64
CA ALA A 21 -26.69 8.28 -2.91
C ALA A 21 -25.32 7.69 -2.57
N ASN A 22 -25.21 6.36 -2.69
CA ASN A 22 -23.92 5.68 -2.74
C ASN A 22 -23.16 6.33 -3.88
N LYS A 23 -22.30 7.29 -3.54
CA LYS A 23 -21.28 7.78 -4.45
C LYS A 23 -20.41 6.56 -4.69
N GLN A 24 -20.70 5.83 -5.76
CA GLN A 24 -19.86 4.78 -6.29
C GLN A 24 -18.53 5.47 -6.58
N PHE A 25 -17.65 5.53 -5.59
CA PHE A 25 -16.24 5.67 -5.86
C PHE A 25 -15.93 4.44 -6.69
N ALA A 26 -15.87 4.62 -8.01
CA ALA A 26 -14.99 3.80 -8.79
C ALA A 26 -13.66 3.95 -8.06
N SER A 27 -13.31 2.94 -7.27
CA SER A 27 -12.06 2.90 -6.54
C SER A 27 -11.00 2.86 -7.63
N GLU A 28 -10.54 4.05 -8.04
CA GLU A 28 -9.39 4.18 -8.91
C GLU A 28 -8.28 3.38 -8.23
N LEU A 29 -7.89 2.27 -8.87
CA LEU A 29 -6.86 1.42 -8.31
C LEU A 29 -5.59 2.26 -8.18
N PRO A 30 -4.87 2.15 -7.07
CA PRO A 30 -3.64 2.91 -6.91
C PRO A 30 -2.63 2.48 -7.98
N ASN A 31 -1.81 3.41 -8.43
CA ASN A 31 -0.62 3.07 -9.19
C ASN A 31 0.38 2.37 -8.26
N VAL A 32 0.86 1.19 -8.67
CA VAL A 32 1.87 0.43 -7.92
C VAL A 32 3.20 0.59 -8.64
N VAL A 33 4.18 1.18 -7.96
CA VAL A 33 5.55 1.35 -8.47
C VAL A 33 6.50 0.51 -7.63
N VAL A 34 7.18 -0.45 -8.28
CA VAL A 34 8.20 -1.29 -7.65
C VAL A 34 9.58 -0.78 -8.02
N ILE A 35 10.35 -0.31 -7.04
CA ILE A 35 11.74 0.12 -7.20
C ILE A 35 12.64 -0.95 -6.59
N LEU A 36 13.47 -1.59 -7.42
CA LEU A 36 14.45 -2.59 -7.01
C LEU A 36 15.86 -2.08 -7.31
N ALA A 37 16.68 -1.93 -6.28
CA ALA A 37 18.10 -1.64 -6.41
C ALA A 37 18.90 -2.96 -6.43
N ASP A 38 19.89 -3.05 -7.32
CA ASP A 38 20.80 -4.20 -7.38
C ASP A 38 21.96 -4.01 -6.41
N ASP A 39 22.36 -5.08 -5.73
CA ASP A 39 23.48 -5.12 -4.76
C ASP A 39 23.49 -4.02 -3.67
N LEU A 40 22.33 -3.44 -3.33
CA LEU A 40 22.22 -2.47 -2.24
C LEU A 40 22.28 -3.17 -0.87
N GLY A 41 23.32 -2.87 -0.09
CA GLY A 41 23.48 -3.40 1.25
C GLY A 41 22.53 -2.78 2.26
N TYR A 42 22.10 -3.58 3.24
CA TYR A 42 21.21 -3.12 4.32
C TYR A 42 21.78 -1.93 5.10
N GLY A 43 23.11 -1.89 5.29
CA GLY A 43 23.80 -0.83 6.02
C GLY A 43 24.15 0.41 5.18
N ASP A 44 23.84 0.43 3.88
CA ASP A 44 24.21 1.53 2.99
C ASP A 44 23.24 2.71 3.09
N VAL A 45 22.00 2.48 3.52
CA VAL A 45 20.95 3.51 3.61
C VAL A 45 20.87 4.09 5.02
N GLY A 46 20.84 5.42 5.13
CA GLY A 46 20.82 6.14 6.41
C GLY A 46 19.68 5.71 7.34
N CYS A 47 18.51 5.42 6.80
CA CYS A 47 17.35 4.97 7.57
C CYS A 47 17.50 3.57 8.23
N TYR A 48 18.47 2.76 7.81
CA TYR A 48 18.83 1.48 8.44
C TYR A 48 20.14 1.53 9.21
N ASN A 49 21.06 2.43 8.82
CA ASN A 49 22.33 2.63 9.49
C ASN A 49 22.59 4.14 9.68
N PRO A 50 22.40 4.69 10.89
CA PRO A 50 22.68 6.08 11.19
C PRO A 50 24.13 6.50 10.94
N GLU A 51 25.06 5.54 10.92
CA GLU A 51 26.48 5.76 10.63
C GLU A 51 26.83 5.52 9.15
N SER A 52 25.83 5.37 8.27
CA SER A 52 26.08 5.23 6.83
C SER A 52 26.87 6.43 6.30
N LYS A 53 27.88 6.14 5.50
CA LYS A 53 28.74 7.15 4.87
C LYS A 53 28.13 7.72 3.58
N ILE A 54 27.05 7.11 3.08
CA ILE A 54 26.41 7.47 1.82
C ILE A 54 25.14 8.27 2.13
N PRO A 55 25.05 9.55 1.71
CA PRO A 55 23.84 10.33 1.94
C PRO A 55 22.69 9.83 1.05
N THR A 56 21.59 9.39 1.67
CA THR A 56 20.40 8.85 0.99
C THR A 56 19.12 9.64 1.29
N PRO A 57 19.10 10.99 1.20
CA PRO A 57 18.03 11.82 1.76
C PRO A 57 16.63 11.51 1.19
N ASN A 58 16.55 11.07 -0.08
CA ASN A 58 15.27 10.69 -0.70
C ASN A 58 14.72 9.38 -0.14
N LEU A 59 15.58 8.39 0.11
CA LEU A 59 15.17 7.11 0.73
C LEU A 59 14.83 7.31 2.21
N ASP A 60 15.58 8.16 2.90
CA ASP A 60 15.33 8.48 4.31
C ASP A 60 13.98 9.18 4.48
N ARG A 61 13.68 10.15 3.60
CA ARG A 61 12.36 10.80 3.55
C ARG A 61 11.25 9.79 3.24
N PHE A 62 11.45 8.93 2.24
CA PHE A 62 10.47 7.91 1.86
C PHE A 62 10.17 6.94 3.02
N ALA A 63 11.19 6.54 3.77
CA ALA A 63 11.03 5.70 4.96
C ALA A 63 10.28 6.42 6.09
N SER A 64 10.45 7.74 6.24
CA SER A 64 9.74 8.54 7.26
C SER A 64 8.28 8.82 6.94
N GLU A 65 7.92 8.88 5.65
CA GLU A 65 6.56 9.12 5.16
C GLU A 65 5.74 7.81 5.03
N GLY A 66 6.39 6.66 5.20
CA GLY A 66 5.79 5.35 4.95
C GLY A 66 6.11 4.31 6.02
N MET A 67 6.23 3.07 5.55
CA MET A 67 6.58 1.91 6.38
C MET A 67 7.97 1.41 6.01
N ARG A 68 8.74 1.01 7.03
CA ARG A 68 10.08 0.43 6.86
C ARG A 68 10.13 -0.96 7.46
N PHE A 69 10.64 -1.93 6.71
CA PHE A 69 10.80 -3.32 7.16
C PHE A 69 12.23 -3.56 7.63
N THR A 70 12.41 -3.94 8.90
CA THR A 70 13.75 -4.21 9.46
C THR A 70 14.20 -5.65 9.27
N ASP A 71 13.29 -6.54 8.88
CA ASP A 71 13.50 -7.98 8.71
C ASP A 71 12.89 -8.45 7.37
N ALA A 72 13.52 -8.04 6.27
CA ALA A 72 13.11 -8.39 4.91
C ALA A 72 14.29 -9.08 4.20
N HIS A 73 14.05 -10.29 3.70
CA HIS A 73 15.09 -11.13 3.10
C HIS A 73 14.88 -11.29 1.59
N SER A 74 15.99 -11.27 0.86
CA SER A 74 16.01 -11.71 -0.53
C SER A 74 15.81 -13.24 -0.58
N PRO A 75 14.99 -13.77 -1.50
CA PRO A 75 14.76 -15.21 -1.64
C PRO A 75 16.00 -15.97 -2.13
N CYS A 76 17.01 -15.27 -2.65
CA CYS A 76 18.30 -15.84 -3.05
C CYS A 76 19.43 -14.80 -2.91
N THR A 77 20.69 -15.25 -2.93
CA THR A 77 21.89 -14.40 -2.85
C THR A 77 22.40 -13.95 -4.22
N VAL A 78 21.69 -14.25 -5.32
CA VAL A 78 22.10 -13.88 -6.68
C VAL A 78 20.94 -13.32 -7.49
N CYS A 79 21.24 -12.47 -8.48
CA CYS A 79 20.29 -11.58 -9.15
C CYS A 79 19.13 -12.31 -9.86
N THR A 80 19.42 -13.29 -10.72
CA THR A 80 18.43 -14.01 -11.53
C THR A 80 17.32 -14.70 -10.69
N PRO A 81 17.63 -15.57 -9.72
CA PRO A 81 16.60 -16.22 -8.89
C PRO A 81 15.85 -15.22 -8.01
N THR A 82 16.49 -14.15 -7.53
CA THR A 82 15.80 -13.09 -6.77
C THR A 82 14.74 -12.39 -7.62
N ARG A 83 15.12 -11.99 -8.84
CA ARG A 83 14.20 -11.34 -9.79
C ARG A 83 13.08 -12.29 -10.24
N TYR A 84 13.39 -13.56 -10.47
CA TYR A 84 12.39 -14.59 -10.77
C TYR A 84 11.34 -14.67 -9.65
N SER A 85 11.77 -14.78 -8.39
CA SER A 85 10.86 -14.88 -7.25
C SER A 85 10.03 -13.64 -7.02
N LEU A 86 10.59 -12.45 -7.24
CA LEU A 86 9.84 -11.19 -7.15
C LEU A 86 8.73 -11.10 -8.21
N LEU A 87 9.02 -11.49 -9.46
CA LEU A 87 8.08 -11.37 -10.58
C LEU A 87 6.98 -12.45 -10.57
N THR A 88 7.30 -13.65 -10.09
CA THR A 88 6.39 -14.80 -10.14
C THR A 88 5.67 -15.07 -8.81
N GLY A 89 6.18 -14.51 -7.70
CA GLY A 89 5.72 -14.88 -6.36
C GLY A 89 6.07 -16.33 -5.97
N GLN A 90 6.94 -17.00 -6.72
CA GLN A 90 7.36 -18.38 -6.46
C GLN A 90 8.82 -18.43 -6.01
N MET A 91 9.15 -19.36 -5.11
CA MET A 91 10.55 -19.60 -4.76
C MET A 91 11.32 -20.12 -5.99
N ALA A 92 12.54 -19.63 -6.21
CA ALA A 92 13.31 -19.96 -7.41
C ALA A 92 13.64 -21.45 -7.55
N PHE A 93 13.57 -22.24 -6.48
CA PHE A 93 13.73 -23.71 -6.54
C PHE A 93 12.44 -24.46 -6.89
N ARG A 94 11.29 -23.76 -7.00
CA ARG A 94 9.98 -24.31 -7.42
C ARG A 94 9.66 -23.98 -8.88
N ILE A 95 10.66 -24.06 -9.75
CA ILE A 95 10.43 -23.86 -11.19
C ILE A 95 9.51 -24.99 -11.68
N PRO A 96 8.33 -24.69 -12.26
CA PRO A 96 7.49 -25.72 -12.84
C PRO A 96 8.23 -26.42 -13.98
N ASN A 97 8.12 -27.74 -14.01
CA ASN A 97 8.71 -28.61 -15.03
C ASN A 97 8.21 -28.26 -16.44
#